data_AF-A0A1G6D1F5-F1
#
_entry.id   AF-A0A1G6D1F5-F1
#
_cell.length_a   1.000
_cell.length_b   1.000
_cell.length_c   1.000
_cell.angle_alpha   90.00
_cell.angle_beta   90.00
_cell.angle_gamma   90.00
#
_symmetry.space_group_name_H-M   'P 1'
#
loop_
_entity.id
_entity.type
_entity.pdbx_description
1 polymer ?
#
loop_
_entity_poly.entity_id
_entity_poly.type
_entity_poly.pdbx_seq_one_letter_code
_entity_poly.pdbx_strand_id
1 'polypeptide(L)'
;MEEIRLNKYIAMCGVCSRRDADKLIEEGRITVNGKQAQCGMKVSDEDEILCDGVLISRFGDKIVIAYNKPVGVVCTEKDEHAERTIIEDLGFDRRVTYAGRLDKDSEGLMILTNDGDLIQAMMKSCNGHEKEYVVEVDKSITEEFLTDMEKGVYLKELDKTTRPCKVKKISENCFGIILTQGLNRQIRRMCDAFGYSVVRLKRVRILNIELGELGYSEHRMIEGDELKMLYELARKN
;
A
#
# COMPACT_ATOMS: atom_id res chain seq x y z
N MET A 1 -18.76 -6.20 22.99
CA MET A 1 -17.48 -5.82 22.38
C MET A 1 -17.45 -6.24 20.93
N GLU A 2 -16.67 -5.57 20.08
CA GLU A 2 -16.57 -5.96 18.66
C GLU A 2 -15.70 -7.21 18.54
N GLU A 3 -16.30 -8.31 18.11
CA GLU A 3 -15.59 -9.56 17.83
C GLU A 3 -14.90 -9.49 16.47
N ILE A 4 -13.59 -9.79 16.44
CA ILE A 4 -12.80 -9.87 15.21
C ILE A 4 -12.32 -11.28 14.94
N ARG A 5 -12.08 -11.64 13.68
CA ARG A 5 -11.49 -12.94 13.34
C ARG A 5 -10.14 -13.13 14.01
N LEU A 6 -9.89 -14.31 14.58
CA LEU A 6 -8.67 -14.65 15.30
C LEU A 6 -7.40 -14.40 14.45
N ASN A 7 -7.41 -14.78 13.17
CA ASN A 7 -6.28 -14.51 12.27
C ASN A 7 -6.00 -13.00 12.08
N LYS A 8 -7.04 -12.16 12.15
CA LYS A 8 -6.92 -10.69 12.11
C LYS A 8 -6.33 -10.21 13.44
N TYR A 9 -6.82 -10.72 14.56
CA TYR A 9 -6.31 -10.38 15.90
C TYR A 9 -4.81 -10.66 16.03
N ILE A 10 -4.38 -11.89 15.68
CA ILE A 10 -2.97 -12.33 15.74
C ILE A 10 -2.09 -11.43 14.86
N ALA A 11 -2.53 -11.11 13.64
CA ALA A 11 -1.80 -10.22 12.74
C ALA A 11 -1.71 -8.78 13.28
N MET A 12 -2.77 -8.26 13.88
CA MET A 12 -2.79 -6.94 14.52
C MET A 12 -1.84 -6.86 15.72
N CYS A 13 -1.64 -7.96 16.45
CA CYS A 13 -0.67 -8.05 17.54
C CYS A 13 0.78 -8.18 17.03
N GLY A 14 1.00 -8.15 15.72
CA GLY A 14 2.34 -8.18 15.13
C GLY A 14 3.00 -9.56 15.10
N VAL A 15 2.29 -10.64 15.44
CA VAL A 15 2.86 -12.00 15.52
C VAL A 15 3.26 -12.53 14.15
N CYS A 16 2.37 -12.45 13.17
CA CYS A 16 2.62 -12.93 11.80
C CYS A 16 1.61 -12.35 10.79
N SER A 17 1.68 -12.77 9.52
CA SER A 17 0.65 -12.42 8.54
C SER A 17 -0.67 -13.13 8.85
N ARG A 18 -1.80 -12.64 8.33
CA ARG A 18 -3.10 -13.32 8.53
C ARG A 18 -3.11 -14.77 8.02
N ARG A 19 -2.41 -15.02 6.90
CA ARG A 19 -2.31 -16.37 6.31
C ARG A 19 -1.45 -17.29 7.15
N ASP A 20 -0.36 -16.77 7.70
CA ASP A 20 0.48 -17.56 8.60
C ASP A 20 -0.23 -17.80 9.94
N ALA A 21 -1.04 -16.85 10.40
CA ALA A 21 -1.91 -17.05 11.57
C ALA A 21 -2.91 -18.18 11.32
N ASP A 22 -3.52 -18.27 10.13
CA ASP A 22 -4.39 -19.40 9.78
C ASP A 22 -3.62 -20.73 9.81
N LYS A 23 -2.36 -20.79 9.32
CA LYS A 23 -1.52 -22.00 9.44
C LYS A 23 -1.25 -22.38 10.89
N LEU A 24 -0.89 -21.42 11.75
CA LEU A 24 -0.65 -21.67 13.18
C LEU A 24 -1.90 -22.21 13.88
N ILE A 25 -3.08 -21.74 13.48
CA ILE A 25 -4.36 -22.25 13.99
C ILE A 25 -4.58 -23.69 13.50
N GLU A 26 -4.36 -23.98 12.22
CA GLU A 26 -4.49 -25.34 11.65
C GLU A 26 -3.50 -26.33 12.28
N GLU A 27 -2.29 -25.88 12.61
CA GLU A 27 -1.25 -26.65 13.31
C GLU A 27 -1.57 -26.87 14.79
N GLY A 28 -2.65 -26.29 15.33
CA GLY A 28 -3.06 -26.44 16.73
C GLY A 28 -2.16 -25.71 17.72
N ARG A 29 -1.35 -24.74 17.25
CA ARG A 29 -0.39 -23.95 18.04
C ARG A 29 -1.03 -22.77 18.75
N ILE A 30 -2.27 -22.42 18.39
CA ILE A 30 -3.03 -21.34 19.01
C ILE A 30 -4.09 -21.91 19.96
N THR A 31 -4.14 -21.35 21.17
CA THR A 31 -5.22 -21.60 22.14
C THR A 31 -5.96 -20.31 22.47
N VAL A 32 -7.27 -20.41 22.63
CA VAL A 32 -8.16 -19.33 23.09
C VAL A 32 -8.87 -19.82 24.35
N ASN A 33 -8.71 -19.10 25.46
CA ASN A 33 -9.26 -19.43 26.78
C ASN A 33 -9.00 -20.90 27.18
N GLY A 34 -7.75 -21.35 26.98
CA GLY A 34 -7.31 -22.72 27.30
C GLY A 34 -7.78 -23.82 26.35
N LYS A 35 -8.48 -23.51 25.24
CA LYS A 35 -8.93 -24.48 24.23
C LYS A 35 -8.24 -24.26 22.90
N GLN A 36 -8.00 -25.32 22.12
CA GLN A 36 -7.45 -25.18 20.77
C GLN A 36 -8.35 -24.31 19.89
N ALA A 37 -7.72 -23.37 19.19
CA ALA A 37 -8.40 -22.48 18.27
C ALA A 37 -8.88 -23.22 17.01
N GLN A 38 -9.88 -22.64 16.34
CA GLN A 38 -10.38 -23.15 15.06
C GLN A 38 -10.35 -22.05 14.00
N CYS A 39 -10.15 -22.43 12.73
CA CYS A 39 -10.17 -21.50 11.62
C CYS A 39 -11.52 -20.77 11.53
N GLY A 40 -11.46 -19.45 11.36
CA GLY A 40 -12.65 -18.60 11.29
C GLY A 40 -13.26 -18.21 12.64
N MET A 41 -12.73 -18.71 13.76
CA MET A 41 -13.10 -18.27 15.12
C MET A 41 -12.98 -16.75 15.24
N LYS A 42 -13.90 -16.16 16.00
CA LYS A 42 -13.82 -14.76 16.39
C LYS A 42 -13.45 -14.66 17.87
N VAL A 43 -12.74 -13.59 18.19
CA VAL A 43 -12.23 -13.26 19.52
C VAL A 43 -12.36 -11.78 19.77
N SER A 44 -12.26 -11.42 21.03
CA SER A 44 -12.33 -10.07 21.56
C SER A 44 -11.10 -9.79 22.42
N ASP A 45 -10.95 -8.55 22.90
CA ASP A 45 -9.82 -8.18 23.78
C ASP A 45 -9.93 -8.79 25.20
N GLU A 46 -11.06 -9.43 25.54
CA GLU A 46 -11.26 -10.15 26.80
C GLU A 46 -10.77 -11.61 26.73
N ASP A 47 -10.58 -12.15 25.53
CA ASP A 47 -10.17 -13.53 25.34
C ASP A 47 -8.66 -13.70 25.58
N GLU A 48 -8.29 -14.72 26.34
CA GLU A 48 -6.89 -15.10 26.52
C GLU A 48 -6.42 -15.92 25.32
N ILE A 49 -5.57 -15.33 24.49
CA ILE A 49 -5.07 -15.96 23.26
C ILE A 49 -3.59 -16.26 23.45
N LEU A 50 -3.18 -17.52 23.29
CA LEU A 50 -1.77 -17.92 23.38
C LEU A 50 -1.30 -18.58 22.08
N CYS A 51 -0.04 -18.30 21.70
CA CYS A 51 0.70 -19.05 20.67
C CYS A 51 1.80 -19.83 21.36
N ASP A 52 1.78 -21.16 21.28
CA ASP A 52 2.73 -22.06 21.95
C ASP A 52 2.91 -21.73 23.45
N GLY A 53 1.84 -21.34 24.13
CA GLY A 53 1.85 -20.97 25.56
C GLY A 53 2.30 -19.53 25.86
N VAL A 54 2.65 -18.73 24.85
CA VAL A 54 2.98 -17.30 25.02
C VAL A 54 1.74 -16.45 24.73
N LEU A 55 1.37 -15.58 25.69
CA LEU A 55 0.23 -14.69 25.56
C LEU A 55 0.39 -13.72 24.37
N ILE A 56 -0.56 -13.76 23.44
CA ILE A 56 -0.72 -12.78 22.39
C ILE A 56 -1.61 -11.67 22.93
N SER A 57 -1.06 -10.47 23.01
CA SER A 57 -1.83 -9.29 23.40
C SER A 57 -1.48 -8.13 22.48
N ARG A 58 -2.41 -7.16 22.39
CA ARG A 58 -2.20 -5.92 21.65
C ARG A 58 -1.12 -5.09 22.32
N PHE A 59 0.14 -5.35 21.99
CA PHE A 59 1.24 -4.49 22.37
C PHE A 59 1.52 -3.46 21.29
N GLY A 60 1.24 -2.20 21.63
CA GLY A 60 1.89 -1.04 21.03
C GLY A 60 1.00 -0.12 20.20
N ASP A 61 1.48 1.11 20.08
CA ASP A 61 0.81 2.16 19.31
C ASP A 61 0.69 1.79 17.83
N LYS A 62 -0.35 2.33 17.19
CA LYS A 62 -0.50 2.30 15.74
C LYS A 62 0.67 3.08 15.12
N ILE A 63 1.38 2.43 14.23
CA ILE A 63 2.51 3.00 13.49
C ILE A 63 2.02 3.29 12.09
N VAL A 64 2.25 4.50 11.60
CA VAL A 64 2.03 4.84 10.20
C VAL A 64 3.26 5.58 9.70
N ILE A 65 3.82 5.10 8.59
CA ILE A 65 5.12 5.52 8.06
C ILE A 65 4.93 5.97 6.62
N ALA A 66 5.51 7.12 6.28
CA ALA A 66 5.79 7.52 4.91
C ALA A 66 7.19 7.02 4.55
N TYR A 67 7.30 6.26 3.46
CA TYR A 67 8.56 5.66 3.01
C TYR A 67 8.76 5.95 1.52
N ASN A 68 9.98 6.32 1.15
CA ASN A 68 10.35 6.53 -0.24
C ASN A 68 11.00 5.28 -0.82
N LYS A 69 10.18 4.49 -1.53
CA LYS A 69 10.62 3.24 -2.17
C LYS A 69 11.54 3.55 -3.37
N PRO A 70 12.77 3.02 -3.44
CA PRO A 70 13.58 3.10 -4.65
C PRO A 70 13.14 2.08 -5.71
N VAL A 71 13.64 2.26 -6.94
CA VAL A 71 13.57 1.24 -8.00
C VAL A 71 14.34 -0.01 -7.55
N GLY A 72 13.87 -1.19 -7.95
CA GLY A 72 14.50 -2.48 -7.65
C GLY A 72 13.93 -3.17 -6.40
N VAL A 73 13.40 -2.42 -5.44
CA VAL A 73 12.72 -2.98 -4.26
C VAL A 73 11.36 -3.55 -4.65
N VAL A 74 11.03 -4.74 -4.12
CA VAL A 74 9.75 -5.42 -4.41
C VAL A 74 8.77 -5.26 -3.24
N CYS A 75 7.52 -4.87 -3.52
CA CYS A 75 6.46 -4.79 -2.51
C CYS A 75 5.93 -6.19 -2.12
N THR A 76 6.68 -6.88 -1.26
CA THR A 76 6.33 -8.16 -0.65
C THR A 76 6.93 -8.23 0.75
N GLU A 77 6.35 -9.04 1.64
CA GLU A 77 6.93 -9.26 2.98
C GLU A 77 8.00 -10.35 3.00
N LYS A 78 7.89 -11.33 2.09
CA LYS A 78 8.81 -12.46 1.94
C LYS A 78 8.82 -12.90 0.48
N ASP A 79 9.99 -13.01 -0.12
CA ASP A 79 10.19 -13.52 -1.47
C ASP A 79 11.65 -13.97 -1.64
N GLU A 80 11.88 -15.27 -1.78
CA GLU A 80 13.22 -15.87 -1.90
C GLU A 80 13.94 -15.51 -3.21
N HIS A 81 13.19 -15.02 -4.21
CA HIS A 81 13.73 -14.62 -5.51
C HIS A 81 13.89 -13.11 -5.62
N ALA A 82 13.37 -12.32 -4.67
CA ALA A 82 13.58 -10.89 -4.65
C ALA A 82 14.97 -10.57 -4.12
N GLU A 83 15.73 -9.78 -4.88
CA GLU A 83 17.02 -9.25 -4.42
C GLU A 83 16.87 -8.40 -3.15
N ARG A 84 15.75 -7.65 -3.06
CA ARG A 84 15.42 -6.82 -1.90
C ARG A 84 13.91 -6.62 -1.79
N THR A 85 13.33 -7.01 -0.67
CA THR A 85 11.93 -6.74 -0.33
C THR A 85 11.77 -5.38 0.33
N ILE A 86 10.55 -4.85 0.35
CA ILE A 86 10.25 -3.56 0.99
C ILE A 86 10.48 -3.60 2.51
N ILE A 87 10.30 -4.75 3.16
CA ILE A 87 10.52 -4.89 4.61
C ILE A 87 12.01 -4.88 4.94
N GLU A 88 12.83 -5.57 4.14
CA GLU A 88 14.29 -5.57 4.29
C GLU A 88 14.91 -4.20 3.95
N ASP A 89 14.37 -3.51 2.94
CA ASP A 89 14.84 -2.17 2.58
C ASP A 89 14.50 -1.14 3.66
N LEU A 90 13.29 -1.22 4.23
CA LEU A 90 12.84 -0.33 5.30
C LEU A 90 13.67 -0.53 6.59
N GLY A 91 13.99 -1.78 6.95
CA GLY A 91 14.80 -2.09 8.14
C GLY A 91 14.20 -1.60 9.46
N PHE A 92 12.87 -1.55 9.59
CA PHE A 92 12.19 -1.02 10.78
C PHE A 92 11.99 -2.08 11.86
N ASP A 93 12.27 -1.72 13.11
CA ASP A 93 12.29 -2.66 14.26
C ASP A 93 10.93 -3.27 14.59
N ARG A 94 9.84 -2.56 14.29
CA ARG A 94 8.47 -3.01 14.58
C ARG A 94 7.81 -3.54 13.31
N ARG A 95 6.99 -4.58 13.45
CA ARG A 95 6.28 -5.15 12.30
C ARG A 95 5.31 -4.13 11.70
N VAL A 96 5.55 -3.75 10.45
CA VAL A 96 4.63 -2.97 9.60
C VAL A 96 4.47 -3.67 8.25
N THR A 97 3.42 -3.32 7.50
CA THR A 97 3.21 -3.79 6.13
C THR A 97 2.67 -2.68 5.24
N TYR A 98 2.62 -2.88 3.93
CA TYR A 98 2.34 -1.84 2.94
C TYR A 98 0.84 -1.62 2.69
N ALA A 99 0.43 -0.35 2.63
CA ALA A 99 -0.92 0.08 2.25
C ALA A 99 -0.99 0.36 0.74
N GLY A 100 -1.14 -0.70 -0.05
CA GLY A 100 -1.05 -0.66 -1.51
C GLY A 100 0.35 -1.01 -2.02
N ARG A 101 0.54 -1.01 -3.34
CA ARG A 101 1.80 -1.46 -3.98
C ARG A 101 2.33 -0.44 -4.99
N LEU A 102 3.63 -0.51 -5.23
CA LEU A 102 4.31 0.04 -6.40
C LEU A 102 5.03 -1.12 -7.11
N ASP A 103 5.15 -1.01 -8.43
CA ASP A 103 5.90 -2.00 -9.22
C ASP A 103 7.41 -1.92 -8.90
N LYS A 104 8.16 -2.98 -9.20
CA LYS A 104 9.62 -3.05 -8.99
C LYS A 104 10.35 -1.90 -9.69
N ASP A 105 9.90 -1.55 -10.90
CA ASP A 105 10.43 -0.49 -11.76
C ASP A 105 9.90 0.91 -11.41
N SER A 106 9.11 1.04 -10.34
CA SER A 106 8.50 2.30 -9.92
C SER A 106 9.01 2.72 -8.54
N GLU A 107 9.04 4.01 -8.29
CA GLU A 107 9.62 4.59 -7.07
C GLU A 107 8.69 5.62 -6.41
N GLY A 108 9.08 6.07 -5.24
CA GLY A 108 8.41 7.15 -4.51
C GLY A 108 7.58 6.68 -3.33
N LEU A 109 6.63 7.54 -2.94
CA LEU A 109 5.92 7.46 -1.68
C LEU A 109 5.11 6.17 -1.53
N MET A 110 5.29 5.51 -0.40
CA MET A 110 4.50 4.38 0.09
C MET A 110 4.09 4.67 1.53
N ILE A 111 2.90 4.18 1.91
CA ILE A 111 2.47 4.16 3.31
C ILE A 111 2.65 2.75 3.85
N LEU A 112 3.35 2.62 4.98
CA LEU A 112 3.50 1.37 5.71
C LEU A 112 2.93 1.51 7.12
N THR A 113 2.23 0.49 7.60
CA THR A 113 1.54 0.55 8.89
C THR A 113 1.30 -0.85 9.46
N ASN A 114 1.12 -0.94 10.78
CA ASN A 114 0.56 -2.11 11.45
C ASN A 114 -0.98 -2.05 11.61
N ASP A 115 -1.61 -0.95 11.17
CA ASP A 115 -3.06 -0.76 11.23
C ASP A 115 -3.75 -1.40 10.02
N GLY A 116 -4.25 -2.62 10.22
CA GLY A 116 -5.00 -3.37 9.21
C GLY A 116 -6.25 -2.65 8.70
N ASP A 117 -6.88 -1.81 9.51
CA ASP A 117 -8.09 -1.08 9.09
C ASP A 117 -7.72 0.07 8.15
N LEU A 118 -6.61 0.77 8.41
CA LEU A 118 -6.08 1.78 7.50
C LEU A 118 -5.66 1.15 6.16
N ILE A 119 -4.96 0.01 6.20
CA ILE A 119 -4.59 -0.73 4.98
C ILE A 119 -5.83 -1.08 4.17
N GLN A 120 -6.85 -1.65 4.82
CA GLN A 120 -8.08 -2.03 4.15
C GLN A 120 -8.79 -0.81 3.55
N ALA A 121 -8.87 0.30 4.28
CA ALA A 121 -9.44 1.55 3.78
C ALA A 121 -8.68 2.03 2.54
N MET A 122 -7.36 2.12 2.61
CA MET A 122 -6.51 2.61 1.52
C MET A 122 -6.57 1.75 0.25
N MET A 123 -6.77 0.44 0.38
CA MET A 123 -6.87 -0.49 -0.75
C MET A 123 -8.24 -0.48 -1.47
N LYS A 124 -9.29 0.06 -0.85
CA LYS A 124 -10.62 0.11 -1.47
C LYS A 124 -10.65 1.12 -2.62
N SER A 125 -10.73 0.61 -3.85
CA SER A 125 -10.76 1.43 -5.07
C SER A 125 -12.05 2.27 -5.23
N CYS A 126 -13.13 1.91 -4.53
CA CYS A 126 -14.36 2.70 -4.45
C CYS A 126 -14.11 4.05 -3.79
N ASN A 127 -13.16 4.14 -2.86
CA ASN A 127 -12.92 5.36 -2.11
C ASN A 127 -12.21 6.46 -2.91
N GLY A 128 -11.80 6.18 -4.17
CA GLY A 128 -11.29 7.20 -5.06
C GLY A 128 -10.01 7.91 -4.59
N HIS A 129 -9.25 7.31 -3.66
CA HIS A 129 -8.11 7.95 -3.03
C HIS A 129 -7.07 8.44 -4.04
N GLU A 130 -6.89 9.76 -4.09
CA GLU A 130 -5.95 10.42 -4.98
C GLU A 130 -4.51 9.96 -4.70
N LYS A 131 -3.80 9.68 -5.80
CA LYS A 131 -2.37 9.41 -5.83
C LYS A 131 -1.77 10.22 -6.96
N GLU A 132 -0.73 10.96 -6.65
CA GLU A 132 -0.06 11.84 -7.60
C GLU A 132 1.29 11.30 -7.98
N TYR A 133 1.58 11.34 -9.28
CA TYR A 133 2.81 10.83 -9.86
C TYR A 133 3.46 11.88 -10.74
N VAL A 134 4.79 11.87 -10.75
CA VAL A 134 5.61 12.53 -11.77
C VAL A 134 6.13 11.44 -12.70
N VAL A 135 5.91 11.63 -13.98
CA VAL A 135 6.20 10.65 -15.03
C VAL A 135 7.13 11.29 -16.05
N GLU A 136 8.22 10.61 -16.36
CA GLU A 136 9.13 10.94 -17.45
C GLU A 136 8.98 9.90 -18.57
N VAL A 137 8.90 10.38 -19.80
CA VAL A 137 8.72 9.56 -21.01
C VAL A 137 9.87 9.75 -22.00
N ASP A 138 9.94 8.84 -22.97
CA ASP A 138 11.01 8.72 -23.96
C ASP A 138 11.01 9.81 -25.05
N LYS A 139 9.95 10.63 -25.14
CA LYS A 139 9.77 11.66 -26.18
C LYS A 139 8.91 12.83 -25.70
N SER A 140 8.97 13.93 -26.45
CA SER A 140 8.30 15.18 -26.13
C SER A 140 6.77 15.03 -26.09
N ILE A 141 6.16 15.62 -25.05
CA ILE A 141 4.73 15.54 -24.75
C ILE A 141 3.96 16.60 -25.55
N THR A 142 2.94 16.14 -26.27
CA THR A 142 2.00 16.99 -27.01
C THR A 142 0.77 17.34 -26.16
N GLU A 143 0.11 18.44 -26.50
CA GLU A 143 -1.17 18.83 -25.84
C GLU A 143 -2.29 17.80 -26.11
N GLU A 144 -2.27 17.17 -27.29
CA GLU A 144 -3.19 16.07 -27.65
C GLU A 144 -3.02 14.87 -26.72
N PHE A 145 -1.78 14.44 -26.46
CA PHE A 145 -1.49 13.37 -25.52
C PHE A 145 -2.06 13.67 -24.12
N LEU A 146 -1.85 14.89 -23.61
CA LEU A 146 -2.36 15.29 -22.30
C LEU A 146 -3.89 15.24 -22.27
N THR A 147 -4.52 15.84 -23.29
CA THR A 147 -5.98 15.91 -23.41
C THR A 147 -6.62 14.52 -23.48
N ASP A 148 -6.02 13.59 -24.22
CA ASP A 148 -6.54 12.23 -24.35
C ASP A 148 -6.23 11.35 -23.14
N MET A 149 -5.11 11.59 -22.46
CA MET A 149 -4.79 10.96 -21.18
C MET A 149 -5.83 11.34 -20.11
N GLU A 150 -6.25 12.61 -20.05
CA GLU A 150 -7.23 13.11 -19.07
C GLU A 150 -8.63 12.50 -19.23
N LYS A 151 -9.07 12.24 -20.46
CA LYS A 151 -10.40 11.67 -20.76
C LYS A 151 -10.56 10.23 -20.27
N GLY A 152 -9.45 9.55 -20.00
CA GLY A 152 -9.41 8.12 -19.73
C GLY A 152 -9.09 7.31 -20.99
N VAL A 153 -8.34 6.23 -20.80
CA VAL A 153 -7.71 5.44 -21.85
C VAL A 153 -8.21 4.00 -21.76
N TYR A 154 -8.62 3.44 -22.89
CA TYR A 154 -8.98 2.03 -22.96
C TYR A 154 -7.72 1.17 -22.99
N LEU A 155 -7.53 0.36 -21.95
CA LEU A 155 -6.39 -0.54 -21.79
C LEU A 155 -6.79 -1.93 -22.30
N LYS A 156 -6.38 -2.27 -23.52
CA LYS A 156 -6.74 -3.52 -24.21
C LYS A 156 -6.40 -4.76 -23.40
N GLU A 157 -5.24 -4.79 -22.73
CA GLU A 157 -4.80 -5.99 -21.99
C GLU A 157 -5.59 -6.23 -20.70
N LEU A 158 -6.30 -5.21 -20.21
CA LEU A 158 -7.14 -5.30 -19.02
C LEU A 158 -8.64 -5.29 -19.34
N ASP A 159 -8.99 -5.11 -20.62
CA ASP A 159 -10.34 -4.87 -21.11
C ASP A 159 -11.11 -3.83 -20.27
N LYS A 160 -10.44 -2.70 -19.98
CA LYS A 160 -10.97 -1.66 -19.09
C LYS A 160 -10.56 -0.27 -19.55
N THR A 161 -11.51 0.67 -19.48
CA THR A 161 -11.23 2.09 -19.61
C THR A 161 -10.85 2.68 -18.26
N THR A 162 -9.77 3.46 -18.22
CA THR A 162 -9.39 4.17 -17.01
C THR A 162 -10.40 5.28 -16.70
N ARG A 163 -10.51 5.63 -15.42
CA ARG A 163 -11.28 6.81 -14.99
C ARG A 163 -10.61 8.07 -15.55
N PRO A 164 -11.39 9.11 -15.88
CA PRO A 164 -10.83 10.43 -16.15
C PRO A 164 -9.91 10.87 -15.00
N CYS A 165 -8.84 11.58 -15.36
CA CYS A 165 -7.80 11.98 -14.43
C CYS A 165 -7.33 13.40 -14.73
N LYS A 166 -6.54 13.99 -13.81
CA LYS A 166 -5.90 15.28 -14.04
C LYS A 166 -4.47 15.04 -14.50
N VAL A 167 -4.06 15.73 -15.56
CA VAL A 167 -2.71 15.64 -16.10
C VAL A 167 -2.17 17.04 -16.32
N LYS A 168 -0.89 17.27 -16.00
CA LYS A 168 -0.26 18.57 -16.20
C LYS A 168 1.14 18.41 -16.75
N LYS A 169 1.46 19.12 -17.83
CA LYS A 169 2.83 19.20 -18.34
C LYS A 169 3.76 19.87 -17.31
N ILE A 170 4.91 19.26 -17.07
CA ILE A 170 5.97 19.78 -16.18
C ILE A 170 7.16 20.27 -17.00
N SER A 171 7.58 19.48 -18.00
CA SER A 171 8.65 19.82 -18.94
C SER A 171 8.33 19.26 -20.32
N GLU A 172 9.31 19.29 -21.24
CA GLU A 172 9.17 18.70 -22.57
C GLU A 172 8.77 17.21 -22.52
N ASN A 173 9.40 16.42 -21.65
CA ASN A 173 9.22 14.97 -21.55
C ASN A 173 8.70 14.50 -20.18
N CYS A 174 8.29 15.43 -19.30
CA CYS A 174 7.72 15.11 -17.99
C CYS A 174 6.30 15.67 -17.80
N PHE A 175 5.44 14.89 -17.18
CA PHE A 175 4.11 15.30 -16.75
C PHE A 175 3.75 14.79 -15.35
N GLY A 176 2.87 15.52 -14.68
CA GLY A 176 2.19 15.11 -13.46
C GLY A 176 0.85 14.45 -13.78
N ILE A 177 0.48 13.40 -13.05
CA ILE A 177 -0.83 12.73 -13.19
C ILE A 177 -1.41 12.37 -11.82
N ILE A 178 -2.70 12.66 -11.62
CA ILE A 178 -3.43 12.32 -10.39
C ILE A 178 -4.47 11.26 -10.69
N LEU A 179 -4.33 10.09 -10.08
CA LEU A 179 -5.22 8.94 -10.24
C LEU A 179 -6.06 8.67 -8.99
N THR A 180 -7.31 8.27 -9.20
CA THR A 180 -8.26 7.84 -8.15
C THR A 180 -8.50 6.32 -8.18
N GLN A 181 -7.77 5.60 -9.02
CA GLN A 181 -7.77 4.14 -9.13
C GLN A 181 -6.34 3.63 -9.31
N GLY A 182 -6.13 2.33 -9.14
CA GLY A 182 -4.82 1.70 -9.30
C GLY A 182 -4.93 0.36 -10.01
N LEU A 183 -5.04 0.38 -11.34
CA LEU A 183 -4.91 -0.82 -12.16
C LEU A 183 -3.45 -1.28 -12.26
N ASN A 184 -3.22 -2.55 -12.58
CA ASN A 184 -1.87 -3.08 -12.73
C ASN A 184 -1.10 -2.31 -13.82
N ARG A 185 0.04 -1.71 -13.46
CA ARG A 185 0.91 -0.92 -14.36
C ARG A 185 0.16 0.20 -15.10
N GLN A 186 -0.89 0.76 -14.49
CA GLN A 186 -1.85 1.64 -15.16
C GLN A 186 -1.20 2.76 -15.99
N ILE A 187 -0.33 3.58 -15.38
CA ILE A 187 0.30 4.74 -16.04
C ILE A 187 1.16 4.29 -17.23
N ARG A 188 1.91 3.19 -17.07
CA ARG A 188 2.74 2.64 -18.14
C ARG A 188 1.89 2.19 -19.33
N ARG A 189 0.83 1.42 -19.08
CA ARG A 189 -0.12 0.99 -20.12
C ARG A 189 -0.82 2.17 -20.80
N MET A 190 -1.18 3.20 -20.04
CA MET A 190 -1.77 4.41 -20.61
C MET A 190 -0.79 5.14 -21.54
N CYS A 191 0.50 5.23 -21.17
CA CYS A 191 1.53 5.81 -22.04
C CYS A 191 1.75 4.94 -23.29
N ASP A 192 1.85 3.61 -23.10
CA ASP A 192 2.07 2.65 -24.19
C ASP A 192 0.94 2.71 -25.24
N ALA A 193 -0.31 2.96 -24.81
CA ALA A 193 -1.46 3.11 -25.70
C ALA A 193 -1.34 4.30 -26.66
N PHE A 194 -0.57 5.33 -26.30
CA PHE A 194 -0.23 6.48 -27.15
C PHE A 194 1.18 6.36 -27.77
N GLY A 195 1.81 5.19 -27.63
CA GLY A 195 3.14 4.89 -28.13
C GLY A 195 4.28 5.49 -27.33
N TYR A 196 4.06 5.99 -26.11
CA TYR A 196 5.11 6.52 -25.21
C TYR A 196 5.60 5.43 -24.27
N SER A 197 6.90 5.40 -24.02
CA SER A 197 7.52 4.52 -23.04
C SER A 197 7.88 5.31 -21.78
N VAL A 198 7.47 4.82 -20.62
CA VAL A 198 7.80 5.46 -19.33
C VAL A 198 9.24 5.14 -18.92
N VAL A 199 10.07 6.18 -18.88
CA VAL A 199 11.48 6.13 -18.43
C VAL A 199 11.54 6.14 -16.91
N ARG A 200 10.78 7.03 -16.28
CA ARG A 200 10.75 7.18 -14.82
C ARG A 200 9.33 7.38 -14.32
N LEU A 201 8.99 6.70 -13.21
CA LEU A 201 7.68 6.80 -12.58
C LEU A 201 7.85 6.96 -11.07
N LYS A 202 7.56 8.16 -10.56
CA LYS A 202 7.71 8.49 -9.14
C LYS A 202 6.38 8.92 -8.54
N ARG A 203 5.87 8.19 -7.54
CA ARG A 203 4.72 8.64 -6.75
C ARG A 203 5.17 9.70 -5.75
N VAL A 204 4.57 10.88 -5.79
CA VAL A 204 4.96 12.02 -4.96
C VAL A 204 3.94 12.36 -3.88
N ARG A 205 2.69 11.89 -4.01
CA ARG A 205 1.63 12.12 -3.01
C ARG A 205 0.63 10.98 -2.93
N ILE A 206 0.14 10.71 -1.73
CA ILE A 206 -1.00 9.84 -1.45
C ILE A 206 -1.92 10.60 -0.50
N LEU A 207 -3.14 10.92 -0.93
CA LEU A 207 -4.06 11.76 -0.16
C LEU A 207 -3.39 13.06 0.28
N ASN A 208 -3.32 13.33 1.59
CA ASN A 208 -2.65 14.48 2.19
C ASN A 208 -1.16 14.26 2.48
N ILE A 209 -0.64 13.04 2.28
CA ILE A 209 0.76 12.71 2.56
C ILE A 209 1.60 13.01 1.31
N GLU A 210 2.55 13.92 1.46
CA GLU A 210 3.52 14.27 0.44
C GLU A 210 4.87 13.60 0.70
N LEU A 211 5.57 13.28 -0.38
CA LEU A 211 6.92 12.72 -0.32
C LEU A 211 7.92 13.72 0.27
N GLY A 212 7.79 15.00 -0.09
CA GLY A 212 8.71 16.07 0.33
C GLY A 212 10.17 15.76 -0.02
N GLU A 213 11.06 16.04 0.94
CA GLU A 213 12.51 15.86 0.82
C GLU A 213 12.99 14.46 1.22
N LEU A 214 12.08 13.49 1.42
CA LEU A 214 12.44 12.14 1.88
C LEU A 214 13.34 11.44 0.84
N GLY A 215 14.57 11.10 1.24
CA GLY A 215 15.55 10.40 0.40
C GLY A 215 15.14 8.96 0.09
N TYR A 216 15.82 8.31 -0.85
CA TYR A 216 15.53 6.91 -1.18
C TYR A 216 15.83 5.98 0.00
N SER A 217 14.96 5.00 0.22
CA SER A 217 15.00 4.10 1.37
C SER A 217 14.80 4.79 2.73
N GLU A 218 14.62 6.10 2.76
CA GLU A 218 14.31 6.82 3.99
C GLU A 218 12.82 6.71 4.30
N HIS A 219 12.54 6.85 5.60
CA HIS A 219 11.20 6.85 6.12
C HIS A 219 11.05 7.88 7.23
N ARG A 220 9.80 8.33 7.43
CA ARG A 220 9.40 9.14 8.58
C ARG A 220 8.08 8.65 9.13
N MET A 221 7.88 8.86 10.43
CA MET A 221 6.58 8.65 11.06
C MET A 221 5.58 9.70 10.54
N ILE A 222 4.33 9.28 10.33
CA ILE A 222 3.20 10.16 10.07
C ILE A 222 2.47 10.34 11.40
N GLU A 223 2.46 11.56 11.93
CA GLU A 223 1.99 11.86 13.29
C GLU A 223 1.12 13.14 13.30
N GLY A 224 0.52 13.42 14.47
CA GLY A 224 -0.22 14.66 14.69
C GLY A 224 -1.41 14.86 13.74
N ASP A 225 -1.56 16.08 13.22
CA ASP A 225 -2.71 16.43 12.38
C ASP A 225 -2.64 15.81 10.98
N GLU A 226 -1.43 15.56 10.46
CA GLU A 226 -1.23 14.84 9.19
C GLU A 226 -1.80 13.42 9.28
N LEU A 227 -1.56 12.73 10.41
CA LEU A 227 -2.10 11.41 10.67
C LEU A 227 -3.63 11.42 10.80
N LYS A 228 -4.18 12.36 11.57
CA LYS A 228 -5.65 12.50 11.73
C LYS A 228 -6.33 12.70 10.38
N MET A 229 -5.80 13.62 9.57
CA MET A 229 -6.31 13.91 8.23
C MET A 229 -6.24 12.67 7.32
N LEU A 230 -5.14 11.90 7.39
CA LEU A 230 -5.02 10.66 6.62
C LEU A 230 -6.12 9.66 6.99
N TYR A 231 -6.40 9.47 8.28
CA TYR A 231 -7.49 8.59 8.72
C TYR A 231 -8.87 9.07 8.28
N GLU A 232 -9.12 10.38 8.35
CA GLU A 232 -10.38 10.97 7.88
C GLU A 232 -10.56 10.74 6.38
N LEU A 233 -9.55 11.08 5.57
CA LEU A 233 -9.60 10.95 4.11
C LEU A 233 -9.64 9.49 3.66
N ALA A 234 -8.95 8.58 4.34
CA ALA A 234 -8.95 7.17 3.98
C ALA A 234 -10.32 6.49 4.20
N ARG A 235 -11.07 6.97 5.19
CA ARG A 235 -12.38 6.40 5.56
C ARG A 235 -13.55 7.06 4.83
N LYS A 236 -13.37 8.30 4.39
CA LYS A 236 -14.39 9.11 3.73
C LYS A 236 -14.30 8.87 2.22
N ASN A 237 -15.12 7.95 1.71
CA ASN A 237 -15.68 7.86 0.34
C ASN A 237 -16.32 6.49 0.13
#